data_AF-A0AAW1L9L8-F1
#
_entry.id   AF-A0AAW1L9L8-F1
#
_cell.length_a   1.000
_cell.length_b   1.000
_cell.length_c   1.000
_cell.angle_alpha   90.00
_cell.angle_beta   90.00
_cell.angle_gamma   90.00
#
_symmetry.space_group_name_H-M   'P 1'
#
loop_
_entity.id
_entity.type
_entity.pdbx_description
1 polymer ?
#
loop_
_entity_poly.entity_id
_entity_poly.type
_entity_poly.pdbx_seq_one_letter_code
_entity_poly.pdbx_strand_id
1 'polypeptide(L)'
;MERQRSIRRRRRNEKNFAKKCKEYFRSFIAFMFSNVGIIGLVVGYAIAGAFIFIYIEEGYAKPSNLTIGYNMTLYRNRTAIHLWDLTISMNVFNKTNWTQTITNELLIYQLNVTKAVKEKGYDGHEDNKKTWSISVAFLYSLTVITTIGYGNIVPKTDWGKVTTIIYAIIGMPLFLLYLSNIGDIMARSFKWLYATCCLCKGCPRVSQRREERKQRKLQQRMEMGDIPYGSEASEDSWQVCLFFL
;
A
#
# COMPACT_ATOMS: atom_id res chain seq x y z
N MET A 1 -38.99 -7.82 45.71
CA MET A 1 -37.69 -8.53 45.57
C MET A 1 -37.24 -8.73 44.10
N GLU A 2 -38.13 -8.82 43.12
CA GLU A 2 -37.76 -9.09 41.70
C GLU A 2 -37.00 -7.95 41.01
N ARG A 3 -37.31 -6.69 41.34
CA ARG A 3 -36.66 -5.49 40.77
C ARG A 3 -35.14 -5.44 41.04
N GLN A 4 -34.68 -5.98 42.18
CA GLN A 4 -33.24 -6.05 42.46
C GLN A 4 -32.54 -7.19 41.71
N ARG A 5 -33.26 -8.27 41.39
CA ARG A 5 -32.72 -9.39 40.58
C ARG A 5 -32.54 -8.98 39.12
N SER A 6 -33.44 -8.17 38.56
CA SER A 6 -33.32 -7.65 37.18
C SER A 6 -32.14 -6.68 37.02
N ILE A 7 -31.91 -5.78 37.98
CA ILE A 7 -30.77 -4.85 37.98
C ILE A 7 -29.43 -5.60 38.08
N ARG A 8 -29.35 -6.65 38.92
CA ARG A 8 -28.15 -7.50 39.03
C ARG A 8 -27.86 -8.28 37.75
N ARG A 9 -28.89 -8.81 37.07
CA ARG A 9 -28.74 -9.49 35.76
C ARG A 9 -28.23 -8.54 34.68
N ARG A 10 -28.76 -7.30 34.62
CA ARG A 10 -28.33 -6.29 33.64
C ARG A 10 -26.86 -5.90 33.84
N ARG A 11 -26.44 -5.64 35.08
CA ARG A 11 -25.02 -5.37 35.43
C ARG A 11 -24.09 -6.56 35.15
N ARG A 12 -24.56 -7.80 35.30
CA ARG A 12 -23.77 -9.01 35.02
C ARG A 12 -23.58 -9.20 33.50
N ASN A 13 -24.60 -8.94 32.69
CA ASN A 13 -24.51 -8.98 31.24
C ASN A 13 -23.61 -7.87 30.67
N GLU A 14 -23.66 -6.65 31.21
CA GLU A 14 -22.72 -5.57 30.87
C GLU A 14 -21.26 -5.97 31.14
N LYS A 15 -20.99 -6.53 32.33
CA LYS A 15 -19.64 -6.99 32.70
C LYS A 15 -19.15 -8.14 31.83
N ASN A 16 -20.04 -9.05 31.41
CA ASN A 16 -19.70 -10.16 30.53
C ASN A 16 -19.48 -9.71 29.07
N PHE A 17 -20.23 -8.72 28.58
CA PHE A 17 -20.03 -8.13 27.25
C PHE A 17 -18.71 -7.37 27.17
N ALA A 18 -18.41 -6.53 28.18
CA ALA A 18 -17.14 -5.82 28.26
C ALA A 18 -15.92 -6.77 28.37
N LYS A 19 -16.05 -7.88 29.12
CA LYS A 19 -15.01 -8.92 29.17
C LYS A 19 -14.81 -9.60 27.82
N LYS A 20 -15.89 -9.97 27.12
CA LYS A 20 -15.82 -10.54 25.76
C LYS A 20 -15.15 -9.59 24.78
N CYS A 21 -15.55 -8.31 24.74
CA CYS A 21 -14.90 -7.31 23.88
C CYS A 21 -13.41 -7.15 24.22
N LYS A 22 -13.02 -7.19 25.49
CA LYS A 22 -11.62 -7.11 25.91
C LYS A 22 -10.79 -8.32 25.45
N GLU A 23 -11.37 -9.52 25.47
CA GLU A 23 -10.71 -10.75 24.99
C GLU A 23 -10.57 -10.77 23.47
N TYR A 24 -11.62 -10.38 22.73
CA TYR A 24 -11.54 -10.21 21.27
C TYR A 24 -10.53 -9.14 20.88
N PHE A 25 -10.51 -8.00 21.57
CA PHE A 25 -9.55 -6.92 21.31
C PHE A 25 -8.12 -7.36 21.60
N ARG A 26 -7.88 -8.12 22.69
CA ARG A 26 -6.54 -8.66 23.01
C ARG A 26 -6.09 -9.69 21.97
N SER A 27 -6.98 -10.57 21.54
CA SER A 27 -6.69 -11.57 20.50
C SER A 27 -6.44 -10.91 19.15
N PHE A 28 -7.24 -9.90 18.79
CA PHE A 28 -7.03 -9.07 17.62
C PHE A 28 -5.67 -8.37 17.68
N ILE A 29 -5.36 -7.65 18.76
CA ILE A 29 -4.06 -6.97 18.94
C ILE A 29 -2.89 -7.96 18.80
N ALA A 30 -2.96 -9.15 19.41
CA ALA A 30 -1.92 -10.16 19.27
C ALA A 30 -1.75 -10.66 17.82
N PHE A 31 -2.85 -10.80 17.08
CA PHE A 31 -2.83 -11.12 15.66
C PHE A 31 -2.23 -9.98 14.82
N MET A 32 -2.61 -8.73 15.11
CA MET A 32 -2.12 -7.52 14.42
C MET A 32 -0.61 -7.31 14.60
N PHE A 33 -0.01 -7.77 15.69
CA PHE A 33 1.44 -7.71 15.94
C PHE A 33 2.23 -8.90 15.37
N SER A 34 1.56 -9.89 14.76
CA SER A 34 2.28 -10.91 14.00
C SER A 34 2.84 -10.30 12.70
N ASN A 35 3.95 -10.83 12.20
CA ASN A 35 4.58 -10.34 10.97
C ASN A 35 3.60 -10.28 9.79
N VAL A 36 2.64 -11.21 9.74
CA VAL A 36 1.59 -11.30 8.72
C VAL A 36 0.44 -10.33 9.01
N GLY A 37 0.11 -10.10 10.29
CA GLY A 37 -0.94 -9.19 10.71
C GLY A 37 -0.68 -7.74 10.33
N ILE A 38 0.56 -7.25 10.48
CA ILE A 38 0.94 -5.89 10.12
C ILE A 38 0.80 -5.67 8.60
N ILE A 39 1.22 -6.64 7.79
CA ILE A 39 1.09 -6.58 6.33
C ILE A 39 -0.39 -6.52 5.94
N GLY A 40 -1.21 -7.40 6.52
CA GLY A 40 -2.66 -7.40 6.30
C GLY A 40 -3.33 -6.09 6.73
N LEU A 41 -2.88 -5.50 7.85
CA LEU A 41 -3.36 -4.21 8.35
C LEU A 41 -3.12 -3.11 7.32
N VAL A 42 -1.89 -2.97 6.82
CA VAL A 42 -1.53 -1.91 5.87
C VAL A 42 -2.31 -2.06 4.57
N VAL A 43 -2.42 -3.27 4.04
CA VAL A 43 -3.21 -3.55 2.83
C VAL A 43 -4.69 -3.24 3.06
N GLY A 44 -5.26 -3.69 4.18
CA GLY A 44 -6.64 -3.38 4.55
C GLY A 44 -6.88 -1.88 4.72
N TYR A 45 -5.93 -1.14 5.31
CA TYR A 45 -5.99 0.30 5.49
C TYR A 45 -5.93 1.05 4.15
N ALA A 46 -5.11 0.58 3.20
CA ALA A 46 -5.05 1.13 1.85
C ALA A 46 -6.35 0.88 1.06
N ILE A 47 -6.93 -0.32 1.19
CA ILE A 47 -8.23 -0.66 0.58
C ILE A 47 -9.35 0.21 1.18
N ALA A 48 -9.40 0.34 2.52
CA ALA A 48 -10.38 1.19 3.19
C ALA A 48 -10.26 2.66 2.76
N GLY A 49 -9.03 3.16 2.66
CA GLY A 49 -8.74 4.49 2.12
C GLY A 49 -9.30 4.67 0.70
N ALA A 50 -9.09 3.68 -0.18
CA ALA A 50 -9.58 3.72 -1.56
C ALA A 50 -11.11 3.88 -1.61
N PHE A 51 -11.84 3.11 -0.81
CA PHE A 51 -13.30 3.23 -0.72
C PHE A 51 -13.75 4.57 -0.15
N ILE A 52 -13.06 5.10 0.87
CA ILE A 52 -13.37 6.41 1.46
C ILE A 52 -13.20 7.53 0.43
N PHE A 53 -12.06 7.56 -0.28
CA PHE A 53 -11.81 8.61 -1.27
C PHE A 53 -12.75 8.53 -2.46
N ILE A 54 -13.06 7.31 -2.93
CA ILE A 54 -14.09 7.13 -3.96
C ILE A 54 -15.44 7.63 -3.46
N TYR A 55 -15.85 7.25 -2.25
CA TYR A 55 -17.15 7.67 -1.71
C TYR A 55 -17.28 9.19 -1.60
N ILE A 56 -16.22 9.87 -1.12
CA ILE A 56 -16.23 11.33 -0.95
C ILE A 56 -16.18 12.04 -2.31
N GLU A 57 -15.30 11.62 -3.21
CA GLU A 57 -15.09 12.30 -4.50
C GLU A 57 -16.14 11.91 -5.56
N GLU A 58 -16.74 10.72 -5.49
CA GLU A 58 -17.86 10.30 -6.36
C GLU A 58 -19.20 10.86 -5.85
N GLY A 59 -19.38 11.00 -4.53
CA GLY A 59 -20.58 11.60 -3.93
C GLY A 59 -20.69 13.10 -4.13
N TYR A 60 -19.57 13.81 -4.25
CA TYR A 60 -19.53 15.24 -4.63
C TYR A 60 -19.44 15.41 -6.15
N ALA A 61 -20.28 14.67 -6.89
CA ALA A 61 -20.32 14.73 -8.35
C ALA A 61 -20.59 16.16 -8.83
N LYS A 62 -19.53 16.88 -9.20
CA LYS A 62 -19.60 17.99 -10.15
C LYS A 62 -20.20 17.46 -11.47
N PRO A 63 -20.86 18.30 -12.29
CA PRO A 63 -21.39 17.86 -13.59
C PRO A 63 -20.32 17.04 -14.30
N SER A 64 -20.73 15.90 -14.87
CA SER A 64 -19.83 14.87 -15.38
C SER A 64 -18.60 15.49 -16.06
N ASN A 65 -17.40 14.99 -15.75
CA ASN A 65 -16.15 15.47 -16.36
C ASN A 65 -16.29 15.59 -17.89
N LEU A 66 -17.11 14.73 -18.50
CA LEU A 66 -17.55 14.79 -19.89
C LEU A 66 -18.16 16.13 -20.32
N THR A 67 -19.14 16.65 -19.59
CA THR A 67 -19.80 17.92 -19.91
C THR A 67 -18.82 19.08 -19.76
N ILE A 68 -17.92 19.02 -18.78
CA ILE A 68 -16.89 20.05 -18.60
C ILE A 68 -15.88 19.99 -19.75
N GLY A 69 -15.41 18.79 -20.11
CA GLY A 69 -14.46 18.59 -21.18
C GLY A 69 -15.02 19.04 -22.54
N TYR A 70 -16.23 18.60 -22.88
CA TYR A 70 -16.92 19.03 -24.09
C TYR A 70 -17.10 20.56 -24.15
N ASN A 71 -17.58 21.17 -23.06
CA ASN A 71 -17.74 22.62 -23.00
C ASN A 71 -16.39 23.34 -23.21
N MET A 72 -15.32 22.84 -22.59
CA MET A 72 -14.00 23.44 -22.70
C MET A 72 -13.42 23.31 -24.11
N THR A 73 -13.63 22.16 -24.78
CA THR A 73 -13.27 21.96 -26.19
C THR A 73 -14.06 22.88 -27.11
N LEU A 74 -15.36 23.08 -26.84
CA LEU A 74 -16.20 24.02 -27.59
C LEU A 74 -15.71 25.47 -27.41
N TYR A 75 -15.38 25.86 -26.18
CA TYR A 75 -14.78 27.17 -25.89
C TYR A 75 -13.45 27.36 -26.64
N ARG A 76 -12.56 26.36 -26.61
CA ARG A 76 -11.30 26.36 -27.36
C ARG A 76 -11.54 26.61 -28.86
N ASN A 77 -12.44 25.84 -29.47
CA ASN A 77 -12.73 25.95 -30.89
C ASN A 77 -13.36 27.32 -31.23
N ARG A 78 -14.29 27.81 -30.40
CA ARG A 78 -14.88 29.14 -30.59
C ARG A 78 -13.84 30.24 -30.51
N THR A 79 -12.95 30.20 -29.52
CA THR A 79 -11.86 31.17 -29.39
C THR A 79 -10.92 31.10 -30.58
N ALA A 80 -10.56 29.91 -31.07
CA ALA A 80 -9.72 29.78 -32.26
C ALA A 80 -10.35 30.41 -33.52
N ILE A 81 -11.66 30.20 -33.73
CA ILE A 81 -12.41 30.82 -34.82
C ILE A 81 -12.46 32.35 -34.65
N HIS A 82 -12.70 32.83 -33.43
CA HIS A 82 -12.73 34.27 -33.14
C HIS A 82 -11.38 34.93 -33.41
N LEU A 83 -10.27 34.31 -32.98
CA LEU A 83 -8.92 34.82 -33.24
C LEU A 83 -8.59 34.84 -34.75
N TRP A 84 -9.07 33.85 -35.51
CA TRP A 84 -8.93 33.82 -36.96
C TRP A 84 -9.69 34.97 -37.62
N ASP A 85 -10.94 35.22 -37.20
CA ASP A 85 -11.76 36.33 -37.70
C ASP A 85 -11.14 37.71 -37.38
N LEU A 86 -10.59 37.89 -36.18
CA LEU A 86 -9.83 39.08 -35.80
C LEU A 86 -8.57 39.28 -36.66
N THR A 87 -7.95 38.19 -37.12
CA THR A 87 -6.77 38.23 -37.97
C THR A 87 -7.12 38.63 -39.41
N ILE A 88 -8.28 38.21 -39.91
CA ILE A 88 -8.75 38.59 -41.26
C ILE A 88 -9.29 40.01 -41.28
N SER A 89 -10.00 40.44 -40.22
CA SER A 89 -10.63 41.75 -40.15
C SER A 89 -9.66 42.90 -39.86
N MET A 90 -8.52 42.64 -39.21
CA MET A 90 -7.49 43.64 -38.96
C MET A 90 -6.41 43.63 -40.05
N ASN A 91 -6.12 44.81 -40.61
CA ASN A 91 -5.04 44.96 -41.59
C ASN A 91 -3.69 44.69 -40.91
N VAL A 92 -2.92 43.72 -41.41
CA VAL A 92 -1.65 43.18 -40.84
C VAL A 92 -0.62 44.28 -40.50
N PHE A 93 -0.72 45.45 -41.13
CA PHE A 93 0.23 46.57 -40.98
C PHE A 93 0.16 47.30 -39.62
N ASN A 94 -0.92 47.21 -38.84
CA ASN A 94 -0.97 47.76 -37.47
C ASN A 94 -0.77 46.67 -36.41
N LYS A 95 0.45 46.12 -36.39
CA LYS A 95 0.86 45.03 -35.50
C LYS A 95 0.53 45.31 -34.04
N THR A 96 0.74 46.54 -33.57
CA THR A 96 0.54 46.93 -32.17
C THR A 96 -0.90 46.76 -31.69
N ASN A 97 -1.88 47.27 -32.45
CA ASN A 97 -3.29 47.17 -32.05
C ASN A 97 -3.81 45.72 -32.16
N TRP A 98 -3.37 44.99 -33.20
CA TRP A 98 -3.68 43.57 -33.35
C TRP A 98 -3.11 42.75 -32.18
N THR A 99 -1.83 42.95 -31.84
CA THR A 99 -1.20 42.22 -30.72
C THR A 99 -1.91 42.48 -29.40
N GLN A 100 -2.34 43.71 -29.12
CA GLN A 100 -3.06 44.02 -27.87
C GLN A 100 -4.42 43.31 -27.82
N THR A 101 -5.17 43.34 -28.91
CA THR A 101 -6.50 42.72 -28.99
C THR A 101 -6.43 41.20 -28.82
N ILE A 102 -5.53 40.54 -29.56
CA ILE A 102 -5.30 39.09 -29.45
C ILE A 102 -4.84 38.71 -28.05
N THR A 103 -3.94 39.51 -27.45
CA THR A 103 -3.45 39.25 -26.08
C THR A 103 -4.60 39.31 -25.07
N ASN A 104 -5.51 40.27 -25.19
CA ASN A 104 -6.66 40.39 -24.30
C ASN A 104 -7.62 39.20 -24.43
N GLU A 105 -7.93 38.78 -25.66
CA GLU A 105 -8.77 37.60 -25.92
C GLU A 105 -8.15 36.31 -25.37
N LEU A 106 -6.84 36.13 -25.55
CA LEU A 106 -6.10 35.01 -24.98
C LEU A 106 -6.11 35.03 -23.46
N LEU A 107 -6.00 36.20 -22.84
CA LEU A 107 -6.05 36.35 -21.39
C LEU A 107 -7.42 35.93 -20.84
N ILE A 108 -8.52 36.34 -21.49
CA ILE A 108 -9.89 35.90 -21.13
C ILE A 108 -10.03 34.38 -21.24
N TYR A 109 -9.53 33.80 -22.33
CA TYR A 109 -9.53 32.35 -22.51
C TYR A 109 -8.74 31.64 -21.41
N GLN A 110 -7.52 32.11 -21.11
CA GLN A 110 -6.68 31.57 -20.04
C GLN A 110 -7.35 31.64 -18.67
N LEU A 111 -8.03 32.74 -18.34
CA LEU A 111 -8.78 32.87 -17.09
C LEU A 111 -9.92 31.86 -17.01
N ASN A 112 -10.65 31.65 -18.10
CA ASN A 112 -11.73 30.66 -18.13
C ASN A 112 -11.21 29.22 -18.02
N VAL A 113 -10.10 28.89 -18.68
CA VAL A 113 -9.43 27.59 -18.56
C VAL A 113 -8.99 27.35 -17.11
N THR A 114 -8.27 28.31 -16.52
CA THR A 114 -7.75 28.17 -15.15
C THR A 114 -8.86 28.05 -14.12
N LYS A 115 -9.98 28.78 -14.32
CA LYS A 115 -11.19 28.63 -13.51
C LYS A 115 -11.80 27.23 -13.66
N ALA A 116 -11.88 26.70 -14.88
CA ALA A 116 -12.38 25.35 -15.12
C ALA A 116 -11.47 24.27 -14.48
N VAL A 117 -10.15 24.44 -14.50
CA VAL A 117 -9.20 23.52 -13.86
C VAL A 117 -9.37 23.56 -12.34
N LYS A 118 -9.37 24.75 -11.73
CA LYS A 118 -9.41 24.91 -10.26
C LYS A 118 -10.79 24.55 -9.67
N GLU A 119 -11.85 25.10 -10.25
CA GLU A 119 -13.20 24.99 -9.67
C GLU A 119 -13.95 23.79 -10.21
N LYS A 120 -13.79 23.42 -11.48
CA LYS A 120 -14.54 22.33 -12.11
C LYS A 120 -13.73 21.04 -12.24
N GLY A 121 -12.41 21.10 -12.02
CA GLY A 121 -11.56 19.93 -12.07
C GLY A 121 -11.26 19.45 -13.48
N TYR A 122 -11.30 20.33 -14.49
CA TYR A 122 -10.90 20.01 -15.86
C TYR A 122 -9.43 19.56 -15.91
N ASP A 123 -9.16 18.42 -16.55
CA ASP A 123 -7.83 17.78 -16.63
C ASP A 123 -7.25 17.79 -18.05
N GLY A 124 -7.90 18.50 -18.99
CA GLY A 124 -7.42 18.62 -20.36
C GLY A 124 -7.74 17.42 -21.27
N HIS A 125 -8.36 16.36 -20.74
CA HIS A 125 -8.75 15.20 -21.54
C HIS A 125 -10.23 15.26 -21.94
N GLU A 126 -10.50 14.87 -23.18
CA GLU A 126 -11.85 14.78 -23.76
C GLU A 126 -12.53 13.43 -23.41
N ASP A 127 -11.78 12.52 -22.77
CA ASP A 127 -12.21 11.16 -22.49
C ASP A 127 -13.10 11.05 -21.24
N ASN A 128 -14.12 10.20 -21.33
CA ASN A 128 -15.03 9.78 -20.26
C ASN A 128 -14.38 8.93 -19.15
N LYS A 129 -13.08 9.05 -18.92
CA LYS A 129 -12.40 8.23 -17.91
C LYS A 129 -12.76 8.75 -16.52
N LYS A 130 -13.34 7.87 -15.68
CA LYS A 130 -13.53 8.17 -14.25
C LYS A 130 -12.16 8.49 -13.66
N THR A 131 -11.97 9.73 -13.19
CA THR A 131 -10.74 10.18 -12.54
C THR A 131 -10.40 9.35 -11.29
N TRP A 132 -11.42 8.86 -10.59
CA TRP A 132 -11.29 7.99 -9.43
C TRP A 132 -11.77 6.58 -9.76
N SER A 133 -10.85 5.70 -10.14
CA SER A 133 -11.08 4.24 -10.22
C SER A 133 -10.55 3.57 -8.96
N ILE A 134 -11.01 2.33 -8.67
CA ILE A 134 -10.56 1.58 -7.48
C ILE A 134 -9.03 1.45 -7.43
N SER A 135 -8.40 1.09 -8.55
CA SER A 135 -6.94 0.95 -8.62
C SER A 135 -6.23 2.28 -8.39
N VAL A 136 -6.75 3.37 -8.96
CA VAL A 136 -6.19 4.72 -8.81
C VAL A 136 -6.34 5.20 -7.35
N ALA A 137 -7.51 5.02 -6.75
CA ALA A 137 -7.78 5.41 -5.36
C ALA A 137 -6.94 4.59 -4.36
N PHE A 138 -6.71 3.31 -4.66
CA PHE A 138 -5.81 2.45 -3.88
C PHE A 138 -4.36 2.95 -3.96
N LEU A 139 -3.86 3.25 -5.17
CA LEU A 139 -2.52 3.81 -5.35
C LEU A 139 -2.39 5.19 -4.69
N TYR A 140 -3.42 6.03 -4.77
CA TYR A 140 -3.45 7.31 -4.05
C TYR A 140 -3.34 7.08 -2.53
N SER A 141 -4.17 6.20 -1.96
CA SER A 141 -4.13 5.88 -0.53
C SER A 141 -2.75 5.35 -0.09
N LEU A 142 -2.14 4.48 -0.90
CA LEU A 142 -0.79 3.97 -0.66
C LEU A 142 0.27 5.08 -0.69
N THR A 143 0.20 5.98 -1.67
CA THR A 143 1.18 7.08 -1.80
C THR A 143 1.07 8.13 -0.70
N VAL A 144 -0.13 8.31 -0.12
CA VAL A 144 -0.34 9.16 1.07
C VAL A 144 0.31 8.54 2.31
N ILE A 145 0.08 7.25 2.59
CA ILE A 145 0.67 6.60 3.78
C ILE A 145 2.18 6.40 3.67
N THR A 146 2.68 6.18 2.46
CA THR A 146 4.12 6.01 2.18
C THR A 146 4.86 7.33 2.03
N THR A 147 4.15 8.46 2.14
CA THR A 147 4.66 9.83 1.99
C THR A 147 5.39 10.10 0.66
N ILE A 148 5.12 9.28 -0.39
CA ILE A 148 5.66 9.49 -1.74
C ILE A 148 5.01 10.72 -2.38
N GLY A 149 3.68 10.80 -2.33
CA GLY A 149 2.91 11.96 -2.77
C GLY A 149 3.17 12.45 -4.20
N TYR A 150 2.93 11.60 -5.23
CA TYR A 150 3.19 11.97 -6.63
C TYR A 150 2.45 13.24 -7.14
N GLY A 151 1.31 13.60 -6.54
CA GLY A 151 0.61 14.87 -6.80
C GLY A 151 -0.17 14.97 -8.12
N ASN A 152 -0.12 13.96 -8.97
CA ASN A 152 -0.87 13.84 -10.22
C ASN A 152 -2.37 13.60 -10.02
N ILE A 153 -2.79 12.99 -8.90
CA ILE A 153 -4.20 12.79 -8.56
C ILE A 153 -4.39 13.23 -7.11
N VAL A 154 -5.28 14.19 -6.89
CA VAL A 154 -5.53 14.79 -5.58
C VAL A 154 -7.04 15.03 -5.38
N PRO A 155 -7.55 14.90 -4.15
CA PRO A 155 -8.93 15.20 -3.83
C PRO A 155 -9.24 16.67 -4.15
N LYS A 156 -10.29 16.89 -4.93
CA LYS A 156 -10.71 18.23 -5.33
C LYS A 156 -11.68 18.82 -4.31
N THR A 157 -12.33 17.98 -3.52
CA THR A 157 -13.29 18.40 -2.50
C THR A 157 -12.56 18.85 -1.23
N ASP A 158 -13.13 19.86 -0.54
CA ASP A 158 -12.54 20.32 0.72
C ASP A 158 -12.61 19.23 1.80
N TRP A 159 -13.69 18.44 1.80
CA TRP A 159 -13.81 17.24 2.64
C TRP A 159 -12.73 16.20 2.33
N GLY A 160 -12.46 15.90 1.05
CA GLY A 160 -11.42 14.96 0.66
C GLY A 160 -10.01 15.41 1.09
N LYS A 161 -9.74 16.72 1.08
CA LYS A 161 -8.49 17.29 1.62
C LYS A 161 -8.37 17.07 3.13
N VAL A 162 -9.42 17.39 3.90
CA VAL A 162 -9.44 17.18 5.35
C VAL A 162 -9.29 15.69 5.70
N THR A 163 -10.02 14.82 4.99
CA THR A 163 -9.90 13.37 5.15
C THR A 163 -8.48 12.88 4.84
N THR A 164 -7.81 13.41 3.82
CA THR A 164 -6.41 13.06 3.50
C THR A 164 -5.47 13.40 4.66
N ILE A 165 -5.64 14.57 5.29
CA ILE A 165 -4.82 14.97 6.44
C ILE A 165 -4.98 13.98 7.60
N ILE A 166 -6.23 13.67 7.96
CA ILE A 166 -6.53 12.72 9.05
C ILE A 166 -5.99 11.32 8.71
N TYR A 167 -6.18 10.88 7.46
CA TYR A 167 -5.71 9.59 6.97
C TYR A 167 -4.18 9.49 6.99
N ALA A 168 -3.47 10.57 6.69
CA ALA A 168 -2.01 10.62 6.73
C ALA A 168 -1.46 10.55 8.16
N ILE A 169 -2.10 11.23 9.12
CA ILE A 169 -1.69 11.22 10.54
C ILE A 169 -1.73 9.80 11.13
N ILE A 170 -2.74 9.01 10.78
CA ILE A 170 -2.88 7.62 11.24
C ILE A 170 -2.02 6.66 10.39
N GLY A 171 -1.94 6.93 9.08
CA GLY A 171 -1.24 6.06 8.13
C GLY A 171 0.28 6.08 8.26
N MET A 172 0.89 7.24 8.53
CA MET A 172 2.34 7.37 8.70
C MET A 172 2.93 6.47 9.80
N PRO A 173 2.47 6.51 11.07
CA PRO A 173 3.03 5.65 12.12
C PRO A 173 2.82 4.15 11.83
N LEU A 174 1.70 3.81 11.21
CA LEU A 174 1.35 2.45 10.80
C LEU A 174 2.28 1.96 9.68
N PHE A 175 2.61 2.81 8.71
CA PHE A 175 3.55 2.50 7.64
C PHE A 175 5.00 2.39 8.16
N LEU A 176 5.40 3.22 9.12
CA LEU A 176 6.71 3.10 9.79
C LEU A 176 6.86 1.77 10.53
N LEU A 177 5.81 1.34 11.24
CA LEU A 177 5.79 0.03 11.91
C LEU A 177 5.92 -1.11 10.90
N TYR A 178 5.23 -1.01 9.76
CA TYR A 178 5.35 -1.94 8.64
C TYR A 178 6.78 -2.02 8.09
N LEU A 179 7.43 -0.86 7.86
CA LEU A 179 8.81 -0.81 7.38
C LEU A 179 9.79 -1.45 8.35
N SER A 180 9.63 -1.24 9.66
CA SER A 180 10.47 -1.89 10.67
C SER A 180 10.38 -3.41 10.58
N ASN A 181 9.17 -3.94 10.49
CA ASN A 181 8.94 -5.38 10.44
C ASN A 181 9.44 -6.00 9.12
N ILE A 182 9.18 -5.35 7.97
CA ILE A 182 9.76 -5.77 6.69
C ILE A 182 11.29 -5.69 6.72
N GLY A 183 11.85 -4.66 7.33
CA GLY A 183 13.30 -4.49 7.50
C GLY A 183 13.92 -5.68 8.25
N ASP A 184 13.28 -6.14 9.32
CA ASP A 184 13.74 -7.31 10.08
C ASP A 184 13.67 -8.61 9.27
N ILE A 185 12.58 -8.81 8.53
CA ILE A 185 12.41 -9.98 7.65
C ILE A 185 13.48 -9.94 6.55
N MET A 186 13.66 -8.79 5.91
CA MET A 186 14.64 -8.57 4.85
C MET A 186 16.07 -8.78 5.36
N ALA A 187 16.40 -8.29 6.56
CA ALA A 187 17.71 -8.50 7.18
C ALA A 187 17.97 -9.99 7.50
N ARG A 188 16.96 -10.73 7.98
CA ARG A 188 17.06 -12.19 8.18
C ARG A 188 17.22 -12.93 6.86
N SER A 189 16.46 -12.55 5.84
CA SER A 189 16.58 -13.10 4.49
C SER A 189 17.96 -12.82 3.90
N PHE A 190 18.52 -11.62 4.06
CA PHE A 190 19.87 -11.32 3.63
C PHE A 190 20.94 -12.09 4.41
N LYS A 191 20.81 -12.24 5.73
CA LYS A 191 21.72 -13.10 6.51
C LYS A 191 21.65 -14.56 6.05
N TRP A 192 20.46 -15.06 5.76
CA TRP A 192 20.25 -16.42 5.26
C TRP A 192 20.81 -16.58 3.84
N LEU A 193 20.55 -15.63 2.95
CA LEU A 193 21.08 -15.58 1.58
C LEU A 193 22.61 -15.51 1.61
N TYR A 194 23.18 -14.62 2.42
CA TYR A 194 24.62 -14.50 2.61
C TYR A 194 25.23 -15.77 3.21
N ALA A 195 24.59 -16.38 4.21
CA ALA A 195 25.08 -17.66 4.76
C ALA A 195 24.98 -18.82 3.75
N THR A 196 23.95 -18.83 2.91
CA THR A 196 23.75 -19.87 1.89
C THR A 196 24.69 -19.68 0.70
N CYS A 197 24.94 -18.43 0.31
CA CYS A 197 25.73 -18.06 -0.86
C CYS A 197 27.23 -17.89 -0.56
N CYS A 198 27.61 -17.37 0.63
CA CYS A 198 29.00 -17.07 1.00
C CYS A 198 29.59 -18.05 2.04
N LEU A 199 28.77 -18.74 2.85
CA LEU A 199 29.22 -19.75 3.82
C LEU A 199 28.87 -21.19 3.38
N CYS A 200 28.83 -21.42 2.06
CA CYS A 200 28.79 -22.72 1.37
C CYS A 200 28.50 -23.93 2.26
N LYS A 201 27.23 -24.16 2.61
CA LYS A 201 26.77 -25.48 3.09
C LYS A 201 26.89 -26.57 2.01
N GLY A 202 27.18 -26.18 0.77
CA GLY A 202 27.48 -27.06 -0.35
C GLY A 202 28.96 -27.15 -0.75
N CYS A 203 29.93 -26.68 0.06
CA CYS A 203 31.35 -26.93 -0.24
C CYS A 203 31.77 -28.31 0.30
N PRO A 204 32.13 -29.29 -0.56
CA PRO A 204 32.51 -30.64 -0.13
C PRO A 204 33.69 -30.67 0.86
N ARG A 205 34.56 -29.65 0.83
CA ARG A 205 35.75 -29.56 1.68
C ARG A 205 35.46 -29.29 3.17
N VAL A 206 34.36 -28.63 3.52
CA VAL A 206 34.05 -28.29 4.93
C VAL A 206 33.27 -29.42 5.62
N SER A 207 32.39 -30.12 4.89
CA SER A 207 31.74 -31.33 5.39
C SER A 207 32.75 -32.45 5.64
N GLN A 208 33.72 -32.66 4.73
CA GLN A 208 34.83 -33.60 4.92
C GLN A 208 35.63 -33.32 6.20
N ARG A 209 36.01 -32.06 6.44
CA ARG A 209 36.75 -31.68 7.67
C ARG A 209 35.96 -31.88 8.96
N ARG A 210 34.63 -31.79 8.92
CA ARG A 210 33.77 -32.07 10.10
C ARG A 210 33.70 -33.57 10.40
N GLU A 211 33.61 -34.39 9.37
CA GLU A 211 33.56 -35.86 9.52
C GLU A 211 34.92 -36.43 9.94
N GLU A 212 36.02 -35.92 9.38
CA GLU A 212 37.38 -36.27 9.82
C GLU A 212 37.63 -35.90 11.29
N ARG A 213 37.09 -34.77 11.78
CA ARG A 213 37.20 -34.38 13.19
C ARG A 213 36.40 -35.29 14.12
N LYS A 214 35.26 -35.83 13.65
CA LYS A 214 34.52 -36.86 14.39
C LYS A 214 35.30 -38.17 14.43
N GLN A 215 35.80 -38.63 13.28
CA GLN A 215 36.61 -39.84 13.15
C GLN A 215 37.86 -39.81 14.05
N ARG A 216 38.63 -38.70 14.06
CA ARG A 216 39.80 -38.55 14.95
C ARG A 216 39.43 -38.57 16.43
N LYS A 217 38.29 -37.98 16.82
CA LYS A 217 37.82 -38.04 18.22
C LYS A 217 37.35 -39.43 18.62
N LEU A 218 36.79 -40.20 17.69
CA LEU A 218 36.44 -41.61 17.90
C LEU A 218 37.69 -42.48 18.00
N GLN A 219 38.69 -42.27 17.14
CA GLN A 219 39.99 -42.95 17.24
C GLN A 219 40.71 -42.64 18.56
N GLN A 220 40.78 -41.38 18.98
CA GLN A 220 41.35 -41.00 20.27
C GLN A 220 40.58 -41.58 21.46
N ARG A 221 39.25 -41.73 21.35
CA ARG A 221 38.45 -42.41 22.37
C ARG A 221 38.71 -43.92 22.42
N MET A 222 38.99 -44.55 21.27
CA MET A 222 39.36 -45.97 21.21
C MET A 222 40.78 -46.22 21.74
N GLU A 223 41.73 -45.31 21.50
CA GLU A 223 43.10 -45.40 22.04
C GLU A 223 43.17 -45.16 23.57
N MET A 224 42.18 -44.44 24.13
CA MET A 224 42.11 -44.15 25.58
C MET A 224 41.55 -45.31 26.42
N GLY A 225 41.20 -46.45 25.80
CA GLY A 225 40.93 -47.70 26.51
C GLY A 225 39.58 -47.78 27.25
N ASP A 226 38.64 -46.86 27.00
CA ASP A 226 37.29 -46.98 27.54
C ASP A 226 36.45 -47.91 26.66
N ILE A 227 36.55 -49.21 26.94
CA ILE A 227 35.66 -50.24 26.39
C ILE A 227 34.33 -50.18 27.16
N PRO A 228 33.17 -49.83 26.54
CA PRO A 228 31.90 -50.21 27.12
C PRO A 228 31.72 -51.71 26.87
N TYR A 229 31.73 -52.47 27.96
CA TYR A 229 31.36 -53.88 28.05
C TYR A 229 29.97 -54.08 27.40
N GLY A 230 29.87 -55.05 26.49
CA GLY A 230 28.70 -55.23 25.63
C GLY A 230 27.47 -55.79 26.33
N SER A 231 26.35 -55.84 25.59
CA SER A 231 25.57 -57.06 25.44
C SER A 231 24.65 -56.98 24.20
N GLU A 232 24.49 -58.16 23.59
CA GLU A 232 23.44 -58.58 22.66
C GLU A 232 23.35 -57.95 21.26
N ALA A 233 23.89 -58.73 20.32
CA ALA A 233 23.38 -58.84 18.97
C ALA A 233 21.87 -59.11 18.99
N SER A 234 21.09 -58.26 18.33
CA SER A 234 19.85 -58.68 17.69
C SER A 234 20.00 -58.42 16.19
N GLU A 235 19.89 -59.51 15.44
CA GLU A 235 19.65 -59.54 14.01
C GLU A 235 18.58 -58.52 13.62
N ASP A 236 18.73 -57.96 12.41
CA ASP A 236 17.72 -57.29 11.56
C ASP A 236 18.33 -56.10 10.79
N SER A 237 19.51 -56.31 10.21
CA SER A 237 19.86 -55.68 8.95
C SER A 237 19.36 -56.62 7.85
N TRP A 238 18.65 -56.07 6.86
CA TRP A 238 18.01 -56.75 5.70
C TRP A 238 16.50 -57.05 5.81
N GLN A 239 15.68 -56.01 6.02
CA GLN A 239 14.49 -55.84 5.17
C GLN A 239 14.47 -54.48 4.45
N VAL A 240 15.22 -54.47 3.35
CA VAL A 240 14.82 -54.04 2.00
C VAL A 240 13.81 -52.88 1.93
N CYS A 241 14.20 -51.69 1.48
CA CYS A 241 14.27 -51.35 0.04
C CYS A 241 13.00 -51.57 -0.79
N LEU A 242 11.82 -51.69 -0.18
CA LEU A 242 10.55 -51.75 -0.90
C LEU A 242 9.57 -50.74 -0.34
N PHE A 243 9.73 -49.46 -0.70
CA PHE A 243 8.60 -48.55 -0.99
C PHE A 243 9.20 -47.19 -1.40
N PHE A 244 9.85 -47.18 -2.56
CA PHE A 244 9.81 -46.01 -3.43
C PHE A 244 8.49 -46.11 -4.20
N LEU A 245 7.48 -45.35 -3.74
CA LEU A 245 6.35 -44.86 -4.52
C LEU A 245 5.78 -43.62 -3.81
#